data_AF-A0A955J902-F1
#
_entry.id   AF-A0A955J902-F1
#
_cell.length_a   1.000
_cell.length_b   1.000
_cell.length_c   1.000
_cell.angle_alpha   90.00
_cell.angle_beta   90.00
_cell.angle_gamma   90.00
#
_symmetry.space_group_name_H-M   'P 1'
#
loop_
_entity.id
_entity.type
_entity.pdbx_description
1 polymer ?
#
loop_
_entity_poly.entity_id
_entity_poly.type
_entity_poly.pdbx_seq_one_letter_code
_entity_poly.pdbx_strand_id
1 'polypeptide(L)' 'MWFVEEVGELGRALRKGDAENLREEVGDVLAWLTSLASMAGVSLGDAAARYRDGCPRCGESPCACRRGPARS' A
#
# COMPACT_ATOMS: atom_id res chain seq x y z
N MET A 1 -3.63 -9.37 -15.00
CA MET A 1 -4.04 -8.00 -15.32
C MET A 1 -5.34 -7.66 -14.61
N TRP A 2 -5.33 -6.99 -13.46
CA TRP A 2 -4.40 -5.91 -13.17
C TRP A 2 -3.93 -5.86 -11.71
N PHE A 3 -4.80 -5.85 -10.69
CA PHE A 3 -4.34 -5.60 -9.31
C PHE A 3 -3.28 -6.58 -8.76
N VAL A 4 -3.44 -7.89 -8.96
CA VAL A 4 -2.46 -8.90 -8.49
C VAL A 4 -1.12 -8.78 -9.23
N GLU A 5 -1.15 -8.27 -10.46
CA GLU A 5 0.03 -8.02 -11.28
C GLU A 5 0.80 -6.81 -10.77
N GLU A 6 0.11 -5.69 -10.52
CA GLU A 6 0.70 -4.50 -9.88
C GLU A 6 1.33 -4.84 -8.53
N VAL A 7 0.66 -5.67 -7.72
CA VAL A 7 1.24 -6.14 -6.44
C VAL A 7 2.51 -6.97 -6.68
N GLY A 8 2.53 -7.75 -7.74
CA GLY A 8 3.71 -8.50 -8.17
C GLY A 8 4.86 -7.61 -8.64
N GLU A 9 4.56 -6.49 -9.29
CA GLU A 9 5.50 -5.49 -9.78
C GLU A 9 6.07 -4.62 -8.67
N LEU A 10 5.21 -4.12 -7.79
CA LEU A 10 5.61 -3.51 -6.52
C LEU A 10 6.54 -4.42 -5.71
N GLY A 11 6.20 -5.72 -5.62
CA GLY A 11 7.06 -6.70 -4.97
C GLY A 11 8.44 -6.86 -5.64
N ARG A 12 8.52 -6.73 -6.97
CA ARG A 12 9.80 -6.74 -7.70
C ARG A 12 10.60 -5.47 -7.44
N ALA A 13 9.96 -4.30 -7.51
CA ALA A 13 10.60 -3.00 -7.26
C ALA A 13 11.21 -2.93 -5.85
N LEU A 14 10.46 -3.38 -4.83
CA LEU A 14 10.93 -3.48 -3.45
C LEU A 14 12.17 -4.36 -3.29
N ARG A 15 12.22 -5.51 -3.97
CA ARG A 15 13.37 -6.42 -3.90
C ARG A 15 14.60 -5.88 -4.63
N LYS A 16 14.40 -5.17 -5.73
CA LYS A 16 15.48 -4.60 -6.55
C LYS A 16 16.04 -3.29 -5.99
N GLY A 17 15.30 -2.61 -5.10
CA GLY A 17 15.69 -1.30 -4.59
C GLY A 17 15.57 -0.19 -5.64
N ASP A 18 14.70 -0.38 -6.64
CA ASP A 18 14.49 0.57 -7.73
C ASP A 18 13.54 1.68 -7.27
N ALA A 19 14.10 2.80 -6.81
CA ALA A 19 13.32 3.87 -6.19
C ALA A 19 12.44 4.66 -7.17
N GLU A 20 12.81 4.72 -8.45
CA GLU A 20 11.97 5.35 -9.48
C GLU A 20 10.78 4.45 -9.80
N ASN A 21 11.04 3.18 -10.12
CA ASN A 21 9.98 2.21 -10.38
C ASN A 21 9.07 2.06 -9.15
N LEU A 22 9.63 2.07 -7.93
CA LEU A 22 8.84 1.89 -6.71
C LEU A 22 7.71 2.91 -6.56
N ARG A 23 7.91 4.18 -6.97
CA ARG A 23 6.83 5.18 -6.89
C ARG A 23 5.71 4.91 -7.89
N GLU A 24 6.08 4.50 -9.10
CA GLU A 24 5.14 4.13 -10.16
C GLU A 24 4.27 2.95 -9.71
N GLU A 25 4.91 1.86 -9.29
CA GLU A 25 4.23 0.64 -8.84
C GLU A 25 3.34 0.85 -7.61
N VAL A 26 3.75 1.72 -6.67
CA VAL A 26 2.90 2.11 -5.54
C VAL A 26 1.67 2.86 -6.04
N GLY A 27 1.81 3.72 -7.06
CA GLY A 27 0.72 4.43 -7.70
C GLY A 27 -0.27 3.49 -8.37
N ASP A 28 0.20 2.50 -9.12
CA ASP A 28 -0.65 1.55 -9.83
C ASP A 28 -1.42 0.64 -8.88
N VAL A 29 -0.75 0.11 -7.85
CA VAL A 29 -1.42 -0.63 -6.76
C VAL A 29 -2.49 0.24 -6.09
N LEU A 30 -2.20 1.52 -5.82
CA LEU A 30 -3.17 2.43 -5.20
C LEU A 30 -4.36 2.70 -6.11
N ALA A 31 -4.15 2.93 -7.40
CA ALA A 31 -5.22 3.19 -8.37
C ALA A 31 -6.19 2.00 -8.47
N TRP A 32 -5.64 0.79 -8.55
CA TRP A 32 -6.45 -0.43 -8.58
C TRP A 32 -7.17 -0.70 -7.26
N LEU A 33 -6.50 -0.50 -6.11
CA LEU A 33 -7.14 -0.64 -4.81
C LEU A 33 -8.30 0.35 -4.65
N THR A 34 -8.12 1.60 -5.08
CA THR A 34 -9.16 2.64 -5.07
C THR A 34 -10.36 2.22 -5.93
N SER A 35 -10.09 1.68 -7.11
CA SER A 35 -11.13 1.20 -8.02
C SER A 35 -11.92 0.03 -7.41
N LEU A 36 -11.23 -0.93 -6.81
CA LEU A 36 -11.85 -2.07 -6.11
C LEU A 36 -12.67 -1.62 -4.90
N ALA A 37 -12.14 -0.71 -4.08
CA ALA A 37 -12.85 -0.17 -2.92
C ALA A 37 -14.14 0.54 -3.36
N SER A 38 -14.08 1.33 -4.42
CA SER A 38 -15.23 2.02 -5.00
C SER A 38 -16.31 1.05 -5.48
N MET A 39 -15.92 0.00 -6.21
CA MET A 39 -16.85 -1.06 -6.66
C MET A 39 -17.46 -1.86 -5.50
N ALA A 40 -16.73 -2.02 -4.40
CA ALA A 40 -17.19 -2.71 -3.20
C ALA A 40 -18.03 -1.83 -2.26
N GLY A 41 -18.21 -0.53 -2.58
CA GLY A 41 -18.89 0.42 -1.69
C GLY A 41 -18.12 0.73 -0.40
N VAL A 42 -16.80 0.56 -0.43
CA VAL A 42 -15.90 0.82 0.72
C VAL A 42 -15.16 2.13 0.49
N SER A 43 -15.21 3.02 1.49
CA SER A 43 -14.40 4.25 1.51
C SER A 43 -12.93 3.92 1.77
N LEU A 44 -12.07 4.15 0.76
CA LEU A 44 -10.63 3.98 0.92
C LEU A 44 -10.06 4.93 1.98
N GLY A 45 -10.61 6.15 2.08
CA GLY A 45 -10.20 7.13 3.10
C GLY A 45 -10.48 6.65 4.52
N ASP A 46 -11.65 6.05 4.76
CA ASP A 46 -11.99 5.50 6.08
C ASP A 46 -11.13 4.27 6.41
N ALA A 47 -10.87 3.41 5.43
CA ALA A 47 -9.95 2.28 5.59
C ALA A 47 -8.52 2.75 5.89
N ALA A 48 -8.07 3.84 5.25
CA ALA A 48 -6.75 4.44 5.45
C ALA A 48 -6.64 5.22 6.76
N ALA A 49 -7.76 5.65 7.36
CA ALA A 49 -7.77 6.44 8.59
C ALA A 49 -7.05 5.75 9.77
N ARG A 50 -6.88 4.43 9.73
CA ARG A 50 -6.04 3.66 10.69
C ARG A 50 -4.57 4.09 10.71
N TYR A 51 -4.11 4.82 9.70
CA TYR A 51 -2.76 5.36 9.59
C TYR A 51 -2.70 6.89 9.79
N ARG A 52 -3.81 7.54 10.16
CA ARG A 52 -3.92 9.00 10.31
C ARG A 52 -2.86 9.56 11.26
N ASP A 53 -2.70 8.92 12.41
CA ASP A 53 -1.77 9.32 13.46
C ASP A 53 -0.46 8.52 13.40
N GLY A 54 -0.09 8.05 12.20
CA GLY A 54 1.08 7.21 11.96
C GLY A 54 0.75 5.72 11.94
N CYS A 55 1.79 4.88 11.88
CA CYS A 55 1.62 3.43 11.84
C CYS A 55 0.90 2.93 13.12
N PRO A 56 -0.21 2.19 13.03
CA PRO A 56 -0.95 1.71 14.19
C PRO A 56 -0.16 0.75 15.10
N ARG A 57 1.04 0.34 14.66
CA ARG A 57 1.95 -0.52 15.42
C ARG A 57 3.09 0.24 16.12
N CYS A 58 3.62 1.29 15.50
CA CYS A 58 4.80 2.00 16.03
C CYS A 58 4.62 3.51 16.23
N GLY A 59 3.48 4.08 15.81
CA GLY A 59 3.18 5.51 15.91
C GLY A 59 3.89 6.39 14.87
N GLU A 60 4.89 5.89 14.16
CA GLU A 60 5.71 6.70 13.26
C GLU A 60 5.11 6.88 11.86
N SER A 61 5.42 8.03 11.23
CA SER A 61 5.15 8.34 9.82
C SER A 61 6.38 9.03 9.20
N PRO A 62 7.16 8.37 8.32
CA PRO A 62 6.96 7.02 7.77
C PRO A 62 7.10 5.89 8.80
N CYS A 63 6.45 4.75 8.52
CA CYS A 63 6.50 3.57 9.38
C CYS A 63 7.94 3.05 9.58
N ALA A 64 8.36 2.89 10.84
CA ALA A 64 9.69 2.36 11.21
C ALA A 64 9.71 0.84 11.52
N CYS A 65 8.62 0.11 11.22
CA CYS A 65 8.54 -1.32 11.53
C CYS A 65 9.50 -2.16 10.66
N ARG A 66 10.36 -2.95 11.30
CA ARG A 66 11.30 -3.87 10.61
C ARG A 66 10.63 -5.08 9.91
N ARG A 67 9.36 -5.33 10.21
CA ARG A 67 8.50 -6.31 9.54
C ARG A 67 7.17 -5.62 9.27
N GLY A 68 6.53 -5.92 8.14
CA GLY A 68 5.23 -5.37 7.76
C GLY A 68 4.18 -5.54 8.87
N PRO A 69 3.02 -4.85 8.78
CA PRO A 69 1.99 -4.91 9.80
C PRO A 69 1.67 -6.37 10.14
N ALA A 70 1.83 -6.75 11.42
CA ALA A 70 1.44 -8.07 11.88
C ALA A 70 -0.06 -8.24 11.63
N ARG A 71 -0.47 -9.37 11.04
CA ARG A 71 -1.89 -9.72 10.95
C ARG A 71 -2.45 -9.80 12.36
N SER A 72 -3.51 -9.04 12.63
CA SER A 72 -4.42 -9.27 13.76
C SER A 72 -5.26 -10.51 13.48
#